data_AF-A0A8X6GRC7-F1
#
_entry.id   AF-A0A8X6GRC7-F1
#
_cell.length_a   1.000
_cell.length_b   1.000
_cell.length_c   1.000
_cell.angle_alpha   90.00
_cell.angle_beta   90.00
_cell.angle_gamma   90.00
#
_symmetry.space_group_name_H-M   'P 1'
#
loop_
_entity.id
_entity.type
_entity.pdbx_description
1 polymer ?
#
loop_
_entity_poly.entity_id
_entity_poly.type
_entity_poly.pdbx_seq_one_letter_code
_entity_poly.pdbx_strand_id
1 'polypeptide(L)'
;MKLLLMERGCWSFIEGSEPPLDETDATRRDKSEYKQRQDRALSRIYYGIEEQYKTLMSSITSPSKAWIILKEQFEPVSRASVIRLLDEFYSIKFNPDTENIDIYSQHSEDG
;
A
#
# COMPACT_ATOMS: atom_id res chain seq x y z
N MET A 1 2.98 -0.24 2.67
CA MET A 1 3.30 1.05 2.02
C MET A 1 2.88 2.29 2.83
N LYS A 2 1.65 2.34 3.39
CA LYS A 2 1.14 3.47 4.18
C LYS A 2 2.09 3.95 5.31
N LEU A 3 2.56 3.04 6.16
CA LEU A 3 3.52 3.35 7.25
C LEU A 3 4.79 4.06 6.76
N LEU A 4 5.36 3.62 5.63
CA LEU A 4 6.58 4.21 5.05
C LEU A 4 6.37 5.63 4.53
N LEU A 5 5.15 5.95 4.07
CA LEU A 5 4.77 7.29 3.61
C LEU A 5 4.49 8.23 4.79
N MET A 6 3.94 7.69 5.89
CA MET A 6 3.72 8.43 7.13
C MET A 6 5.04 8.78 7.83
N GLU A 7 5.97 7.84 7.95
CA GLU A 7 7.31 8.05 8.54
C GLU A 7 8.07 9.23 7.90
N ARG A 8 7.87 9.44 6.58
CA ARG A 8 8.55 10.48 5.80
C ARG A 8 7.72 11.74 5.58
N GLY A 9 6.58 11.87 6.27
CA GLY A 9 5.70 13.04 6.15
C GLY A 9 5.13 13.26 4.75
N CYS A 10 5.07 12.21 3.92
CA CYS A 10 4.57 12.28 2.55
C CYS A 10 3.07 11.93 2.45
N TRP A 11 2.45 11.50 3.55
CA TRP A 11 1.07 11.01 3.56
C TRP A 11 0.05 12.08 3.14
N SER A 12 0.25 13.34 3.51
CA SER A 12 -0.64 14.46 3.14
C SER A 12 -0.78 14.64 1.63
N PHE A 13 0.30 14.42 0.86
CA PHE A 13 0.27 14.44 -0.60
C PHE A 13 -0.52 13.28 -1.22
N ILE A 14 -0.59 12.15 -0.51
CA ILE A 14 -1.31 10.94 -0.93
C ILE A 14 -2.81 11.10 -0.66
N GLU A 15 -3.12 11.63 0.52
CA GLU A 15 -4.48 11.91 0.98
C GLU A 15 -5.09 13.13 0.28
N GLY A 16 -4.25 13.98 -0.33
CA GLY A 16 -4.68 15.24 -0.95
C GLY A 16 -4.98 16.33 0.08
N SER A 17 -4.55 16.15 1.33
CA SER A 17 -4.72 17.09 2.44
C SER A 17 -3.55 18.06 2.59
N GLU A 18 -2.49 17.92 1.78
CA GLU A 18 -1.40 18.91 1.73
C GLU A 18 -1.95 20.27 1.29
N PRO A 19 -1.72 21.34 2.06
CA PRO A 19 -2.17 22.68 1.68
C PRO A 19 -1.56 23.09 0.33
N PRO A 20 -2.35 23.64 -0.60
CA PRO A 20 -1.80 24.21 -1.81
C PRO A 20 -0.86 25.36 -1.42
N LEU A 21 0.25 25.47 -2.13
CA LEU A 21 1.12 26.64 -1.98
C LEU A 21 0.35 27.89 -2.40
N ASP A 22 0.40 28.92 -1.56
CA ASP A 22 -0.03 30.26 -1.93
C ASP A 22 0.92 30.79 -3.01
N GLU A 23 0.45 30.89 -4.25
CA GLU A 23 1.31 31.28 -5.37
C GLU A 23 1.80 32.73 -5.28
N THR A 24 1.06 33.58 -4.56
CA THR A 24 1.32 35.02 -4.37
C THR A 24 2.36 35.28 -3.29
N ASP A 25 2.33 34.54 -2.19
CA ASP A 25 3.23 34.76 -1.04
C ASP A 25 4.39 33.76 -0.94
N ALA A 26 4.33 32.64 -1.68
CA ALA A 26 5.39 31.62 -1.61
C ALA A 26 6.69 32.07 -2.27
N THR A 27 7.79 31.98 -1.51
CA THR A 27 9.13 32.22 -2.02
C THR A 27 9.51 31.16 -3.05
N ARG A 28 10.46 31.46 -3.95
CA ARG A 28 11.05 30.46 -4.86
C ARG A 28 11.53 29.20 -4.12
N ARG A 29 12.04 29.38 -2.89
CA ARG A 29 12.46 28.29 -2.02
C ARG A 29 11.29 27.40 -1.63
N ASP A 30 10.19 27.97 -1.16
CA ASP A 30 8.99 27.24 -0.73
C ASP A 30 8.40 26.42 -1.90
N LYS A 31 8.34 27.02 -3.09
CA LYS A 31 7.92 26.35 -4.33
C LYS A 31 8.81 25.15 -4.67
N SER A 32 10.13 25.30 -4.50
CA SER A 32 11.09 24.21 -4.73
C SER A 32 10.96 23.10 -3.69
N GLU A 33 10.86 23.45 -2.40
CA GLU A 33 10.75 22.48 -1.30
C GLU A 33 9.44 21.68 -1.37
N TYR A 34 8.33 22.33 -1.73
CA TYR A 34 7.06 21.65 -1.98
C TYR A 34 7.16 20.66 -3.13
N LYS A 35 7.71 21.09 -4.28
CA LYS A 35 7.90 20.20 -5.43
C LYS A 35 8.79 19.01 -5.07
N GLN A 36 9.88 19.23 -4.34
CA GLN A 36 10.74 18.14 -3.87
C GLN A 36 10.02 17.18 -2.92
N ARG A 37 9.11 17.66 -2.07
CA ARG A 37 8.27 16.78 -1.23
C ARG A 37 7.30 15.97 -2.08
N GLN A 38 6.66 16.59 -3.07
CA GLN A 38 5.78 15.93 -4.02
C GLN A 38 6.51 14.85 -4.83
N ASP A 39 7.68 15.16 -5.39
CA ASP A 39 8.50 14.23 -6.18
C ASP A 39 9.00 13.05 -5.32
N ARG A 40 9.35 13.30 -4.04
CA ARG A 40 9.69 12.24 -3.09
C ARG A 40 8.52 11.31 -2.80
N ALA A 41 7.32 11.86 -2.63
CA ALA A 41 6.12 11.05 -2.42
C ALA A 41 5.84 10.15 -3.64
N LEU A 42 5.88 10.70 -4.87
CA LEU A 42 5.75 9.93 -6.11
C LEU A 42 6.81 8.85 -6.25
N SER A 43 8.08 9.21 -6.04
CA SER A 43 9.19 8.26 -6.13
C SER A 43 8.98 7.09 -5.15
N ARG A 44 8.51 7.38 -3.94
CA ARG A 44 8.28 6.34 -2.93
C ARG A 44 7.15 5.39 -3.32
N ILE A 45 6.08 5.89 -3.94
CA ILE A 45 5.04 5.05 -4.52
C ILE A 45 5.63 4.17 -5.61
N TYR A 46 6.37 4.76 -6.56
CA TYR A 46 6.97 4.07 -7.70
C TYR A 46 7.91 2.92 -7.29
N TYR A 47 8.76 3.15 -6.28
CA TYR A 47 9.64 2.11 -5.76
C TYR A 47 8.96 1.13 -4.80
N GLY A 48 7.77 1.45 -4.30
CA GLY A 48 7.01 0.60 -3.39
C GLY A 48 6.14 -0.44 -4.08
N ILE A 49 5.93 -0.32 -5.40
CA ILE A 49 5.09 -1.21 -6.20
C ILE A 49 5.91 -2.21 -7.00
N GLU A 50 5.29 -3.34 -7.36
CA GLU A 50 5.92 -4.36 -8.21
C GLU A 50 6.16 -3.85 -9.64
N GLU A 51 7.15 -4.45 -10.31
CA GLU A 51 7.61 -4.02 -11.64
C GLU A 51 6.47 -3.95 -12.66
N GLN A 52 5.54 -4.91 -12.62
CA GLN A 52 4.40 -4.98 -13.53
C GLN A 52 3.45 -3.78 -13.44
N TYR A 53 3.45 -3.06 -12.32
CA TYR A 53 2.62 -1.87 -12.11
C TYR A 53 3.38 -0.55 -12.34
N LYS A 54 4.70 -0.59 -12.55
CA LYS A 54 5.50 0.62 -12.78
C LYS A 54 5.14 1.33 -14.08
N THR A 55 4.83 0.59 -15.13
CA THR A 55 4.37 1.15 -16.41
C THR A 55 3.11 2.00 -16.22
N LEU A 56 2.19 1.56 -15.36
CA LEU A 56 0.96 2.29 -15.01
C LEU A 56 1.25 3.64 -14.34
N MET A 57 2.35 3.74 -13.60
CA MET A 57 2.74 4.94 -12.85
C MET A 57 3.63 5.92 -13.64
N SER A 58 4.21 5.48 -14.77
CA SER A 58 5.19 6.26 -15.53
C SER A 58 4.67 7.62 -16.06
N SER A 59 3.35 7.73 -16.28
CA SER A 59 2.70 8.94 -16.80
C SER A 59 2.06 9.83 -15.73
N ILE A 60 2.15 9.45 -14.44
CA ILE A 60 1.42 10.13 -13.37
C ILE A 60 2.31 11.13 -12.63
N THR A 61 1.87 12.39 -12.62
CA THR A 61 2.60 13.50 -11.97
C THR A 61 2.02 13.89 -10.60
N SER A 62 0.97 13.20 -10.13
CA SER A 62 0.30 13.51 -8.86
C SER A 62 0.31 12.29 -7.94
N PRO A 63 0.91 12.39 -6.73
CA PRO A 63 0.96 11.30 -5.77
C PRO A 63 -0.44 10.78 -5.38
N SER A 64 -1.42 11.67 -5.21
CA SER A 64 -2.80 11.30 -4.88
C SER A 64 -3.48 10.54 -6.02
N LYS A 65 -3.31 10.98 -7.28
CA LYS A 65 -3.82 10.26 -8.45
C LYS A 65 -3.18 8.89 -8.61
N ALA A 66 -1.86 8.80 -8.41
CA ALA A 66 -1.12 7.53 -8.43
C ALA A 66 -1.71 6.55 -7.41
N TRP A 67 -1.97 7.04 -6.20
CA TRP A 67 -2.56 6.23 -5.14
C TRP A 67 -4.00 5.78 -5.41
N ILE A 68 -4.83 6.63 -6.02
CA ILE A 68 -6.21 6.26 -6.42
C ILE A 68 -6.19 5.13 -7.44
N ILE A 69 -5.39 5.27 -8.50
CA ILE A 69 -5.27 4.26 -9.55
C ILE A 69 -4.76 2.93 -8.99
N LEU A 70 -3.76 2.96 -8.11
CA LEU A 70 -3.29 1.75 -7.43
C LEU A 70 -4.41 1.10 -6.61
N LYS A 71 -5.18 1.88 -5.82
CA LYS A 71 -6.32 1.34 -5.08
C LYS A 71 -7.34 0.68 -6.00
N GLU A 72 -7.70 1.29 -7.12
CA GLU A 72 -8.65 0.72 -8.08
C GLU A 72 -8.16 -0.60 -8.70
N GLN A 73 -6.85 -0.77 -8.91
CA GLN A 73 -6.29 -2.03 -9.42
C GLN A 73 -6.26 -3.12 -8.35
N PHE A 74 -5.94 -2.78 -7.10
CA PHE A 74 -5.80 -3.76 -6.02
C PHE A 74 -7.10 -4.05 -5.27
N GLU A 75 -8.08 -3.15 -5.26
CA GLU A 75 -9.33 -3.34 -4.52
C GLU A 75 -10.17 -4.53 -5.04
N PRO A 76 -10.40 -4.70 -6.36
CA PRO A 76 -11.12 -5.85 -6.91
C PRO A 76 -10.39 -7.17 -6.62
N VAL A 77 -9.06 -7.17 -6.78
CA VAL A 77 -8.22 -8.33 -6.48
C VAL A 77 -8.22 -8.63 -4.99
N SER A 78 -8.20 -7.62 -4.12
CA SER A 78 -8.19 -7.81 -2.67
C SER A 78 -9.47 -8.46 -2.17
N ARG A 79 -10.64 -8.05 -2.66
CA ARG A 79 -11.92 -8.63 -2.24
C ARG A 79 -12.06 -10.06 -2.73
N ALA A 80 -11.80 -10.31 -4.02
CA ALA A 80 -11.83 -11.65 -4.58
C ALA A 80 -10.76 -12.57 -3.94
N SER A 81 -9.57 -12.04 -3.67
CA SER A 81 -8.50 -12.79 -3.00
C SER A 81 -8.82 -13.07 -1.55
N VAL A 82 -9.44 -12.12 -0.81
CA VAL A 82 -9.92 -12.36 0.55
C VAL A 82 -11.00 -13.44 0.55
N ILE A 83 -11.97 -13.38 -0.37
CA ILE A 83 -12.99 -14.42 -0.52
C ILE A 83 -12.35 -15.76 -0.86
N ARG A 84 -11.39 -15.80 -1.80
CA ARG A 84 -10.65 -17.01 -2.15
C ARG A 84 -9.87 -17.57 -0.97
N LEU A 85 -9.19 -16.72 -0.21
CA LEU A 85 -8.43 -17.12 0.98
C LEU A 85 -9.37 -17.62 2.09
N LEU A 86 -10.55 -17.00 2.26
CA LEU A 86 -11.57 -17.47 3.18
C LEU A 86 -12.13 -18.82 2.73
N ASP A 87 -12.43 -18.99 1.44
CA ASP A 87 -12.90 -20.24 0.87
C ASP A 87 -11.83 -21.34 1.02
N GLU A 88 -10.57 -21.04 0.71
CA GLU A 88 -9.43 -21.92 0.94
C GLU A 88 -9.33 -22.31 2.43
N PHE A 89 -9.38 -21.33 3.33
CA PHE A 89 -9.34 -21.55 4.78
C PHE A 89 -10.50 -22.42 5.29
N TYR A 90 -11.73 -22.21 4.82
CA TYR A 90 -12.89 -23.03 5.20
C TYR A 90 -12.95 -24.37 4.47
N SER A 91 -12.29 -24.50 3.31
CA SER A 91 -12.17 -25.74 2.54
C SER A 91 -11.10 -26.68 3.11
N ILE A 92 -10.17 -26.15 3.92
CA ILE A 92 -9.29 -26.94 4.77
C ILE A 92 -10.18 -27.62 5.81
N LYS A 93 -10.71 -28.78 5.43
CA LYS A 93 -11.38 -29.69 6.34
C LYS A 93 -10.30 -30.52 7.02
N PHE A 94 -10.31 -30.49 8.34
CA PHE A 94 -9.56 -31.46 9.14
C PHE A 94 -9.86 -32.86 8.62
N ASN A 95 -8.82 -33.58 8.19
CA ASN A 95 -8.97 -34.95 7.71
C ASN A 95 -8.59 -35.92 8.84
N PRO A 96 -9.54 -36.47 9.61
CA PRO A 96 -9.25 -37.33 10.76
C PRO A 96 -8.54 -38.63 10.40
N ASP A 97 -8.55 -39.02 9.11
CA ASP A 97 -7.86 -40.21 8.61
C ASP A 97 -6.35 -39.96 8.35
N THR A 98 -5.92 -38.70 8.21
CA THR A 98 -4.52 -38.32 7.93
C THR A 98 -3.93 -37.30 8.92
N GLU A 99 -4.77 -36.55 9.62
CA GLU A 99 -4.42 -35.50 10.57
C GLU A 99 -4.91 -35.91 11.96
N ASN A 100 -3.99 -36.11 12.89
CA ASN A 100 -4.32 -36.37 14.30
C ASN A 100 -4.34 -35.03 15.04
N ILE A 101 -5.23 -34.80 16.00
CA ILE A 101 -5.23 -33.55 16.80
C ILE A 101 -3.92 -33.34 17.58
N ASP A 102 -3.18 -34.43 17.84
CA ASP A 102 -1.89 -34.39 18.55
C ASP A 102 -0.78 -33.62 17.80
N ILE A 103 -0.80 -33.53 16.45
CA ILE A 103 0.23 -32.76 15.70
C ILE A 103 0.13 -31.24 15.91
N TYR A 104 -1.02 -30.72 16.32
CA TYR A 104 -1.20 -29.31 16.65
C TYR A 104 -0.99 -29.00 18.13
N SER A 105 -0.86 -30.03 18.97
CA SER A 105 -0.73 -29.92 20.43
C SER A 105 0.75 -29.91 20.89
N GLN A 106 1.70 -30.35 20.05
CA GLN A 106 3.13 -30.44 20.37
C GLN A 106 3.91 -29.11 20.41
N HIS A 107 3.26 -27.94 20.33
CA HIS A 107 3.94 -26.64 20.52
C HIS A 107 3.43 -25.85 21.73
N SER A 108 2.68 -26.50 22.62
CA SER A 108 2.14 -25.85 23.84
C SER A 108 2.74 -26.35 25.16
N GLU A 109 3.75 -27.23 25.13
CA GLU A 109 4.37 -27.79 26.34
C GLU A 109 5.89 -27.52 26.48
N ASP A 110 6.48 -26.64 25.67
CA ASP A 110 7.86 -26.12 25.89
C ASP A 110 7.82 -24.66 26.40
N GLY A 111 7.17 -24.44 27.54
CA GLY A 111 7.12 -23.17 28.26
C GLY A 111 6.94 -23.36 29.75
#